data_AF-A0A9P0CYL4-F1
#
_entry.id   AF-A0A9P0CYL4-F1
#
_cell.length_a   1.000
_cell.length_b   1.000
_cell.length_c   1.000
_cell.angle_alpha   90.00
_cell.angle_beta   90.00
_cell.angle_gamma   90.00
#
_symmetry.space_group_name_H-M   'P 1'
#
loop_
_entity.id
_entity.type
_entity.pdbx_description
1 polymer ?
#
loop_
_entity_poly.entity_id
_entity_poly.type
_entity_poly.pdbx_seq_one_letter_code
_entity_poly.pdbx_strand_id
1 'polypeptide(L)'
;MSLDKFGRASEVRKSRNLVASASIGLAHTPDGDTDIENLKVCNVKTPTLNTDAVNKGYVDQHLRNVSNEVINNKQILSQHEKQIKLHGNDVNGLTKQLHDLKEELHTTKFPTFEKHLNEINEFISRNPPTASKHMATKKYVDDVIVITKKFIRADLKKEVTMFTDELNDKIKTSNVNLTQLNILYQNHIDDINRKFDILYKKDFKQLHDDLTTQINNLKSLVMMPKENLMHTEF
;
A
#
# COMPACT_ATOMS: atom_id res chain seq x y z
N MET A 1 -6.22 -121.62 9.54
CA MET A 1 -6.88 -120.74 10.53
C MET A 1 -6.97 -121.54 11.82
N SER A 2 -6.44 -121.01 12.93
CA SER A 2 -6.55 -121.68 14.23
C SER A 2 -7.87 -121.26 14.89
N LEU A 3 -8.73 -122.24 15.19
CA LEU A 3 -9.97 -122.06 15.95
C LEU A 3 -9.67 -122.33 17.43
N ASP A 4 -10.23 -121.54 18.35
CA ASP A 4 -10.13 -121.84 19.77
C ASP A 4 -11.00 -123.07 20.15
N LYS A 5 -10.85 -123.55 21.39
CA LYS A 5 -11.61 -124.69 21.94
C LYS A 5 -13.14 -124.46 21.99
N PHE A 6 -13.62 -123.29 21.57
CA PHE A 6 -15.02 -122.93 21.47
C PHE A 6 -15.44 -122.62 20.02
N GLY A 7 -14.62 -122.99 19.04
CA GLY A 7 -14.94 -122.85 17.62
C GLY A 7 -14.91 -121.41 17.12
N ARG A 8 -14.30 -120.47 17.84
CA ARG A 8 -14.17 -119.08 17.39
C ARG A 8 -12.88 -118.93 16.58
N ALA A 9 -13.01 -118.32 15.40
CA ALA A 9 -11.85 -117.89 14.63
C ALA A 9 -11.11 -116.79 15.40
N SER A 10 -9.80 -116.97 15.58
CA SER A 10 -8.92 -115.91 16.06
C SER A 10 -8.86 -114.81 15.00
N GLU A 11 -9.78 -113.85 15.07
CA GLU A 11 -9.64 -112.59 14.38
C GLU A 11 -8.51 -111.82 15.04
N VAL A 12 -7.41 -111.60 14.31
CA VAL A 12 -6.48 -110.52 14.61
C VAL A 12 -7.30 -109.24 14.49
N ARG A 13 -7.85 -108.78 15.62
CA ARG A 13 -8.41 -107.45 15.73
C ARG A 13 -7.26 -106.49 15.51
N LYS A 14 -7.11 -106.04 14.27
CA LYS A 14 -6.37 -104.82 13.94
C LYS A 14 -6.95 -103.78 14.90
N SER A 15 -6.19 -103.40 15.91
CA SER A 15 -6.61 -102.40 16.87
C SER A 15 -6.97 -101.17 16.05
N ARG A 16 -8.28 -100.92 15.90
CA ARG A 16 -8.70 -99.54 15.74
C ARG A 16 -8.19 -98.91 17.02
N ASN A 17 -7.15 -98.08 16.91
CA ASN A 17 -6.92 -97.02 17.87
C ASN A 17 -8.16 -96.13 17.76
N LEU A 18 -9.27 -96.60 18.33
CA LEU A 18 -10.27 -95.74 18.91
C LEU A 18 -9.48 -95.02 20.00
N VAL A 19 -8.83 -93.91 19.62
CA VAL A 19 -8.59 -92.84 20.57
C VAL A 19 -9.97 -92.62 21.13
N ALA A 20 -10.17 -93.05 22.37
CA ALA A 20 -11.40 -92.76 23.08
C ALA A 20 -11.58 -91.26 22.91
N SER A 21 -12.60 -90.85 22.17
CA SER A 21 -13.12 -89.52 22.32
C SER A 21 -13.71 -89.54 23.73
N ALA A 22 -12.85 -89.37 24.74
CA ALA A 22 -13.26 -88.75 25.97
C ALA A 22 -14.02 -87.52 25.48
N SER A 23 -15.32 -87.49 25.73
CA SER A 23 -16.08 -86.27 25.60
C SER A 23 -15.25 -85.20 26.30
N ILE A 24 -14.60 -84.31 25.52
CA ILE A 24 -13.92 -83.14 26.06
C ILE A 24 -15.06 -82.26 26.52
N GLY A 25 -15.62 -82.58 27.68
CA GLY A 25 -16.59 -81.74 28.35
C GLY A 25 -15.79 -80.59 28.90
N LEU A 26 -15.72 -79.50 28.13
CA LEU A 26 -15.20 -78.25 28.65
C LEU A 26 -16.15 -77.82 29.77
N ALA A 27 -15.58 -77.48 30.92
CA ALA A 27 -16.35 -76.95 32.02
C ALA A 27 -17.01 -75.64 31.57
N HIS A 28 -18.18 -75.34 32.12
CA HIS A 28 -18.85 -74.07 31.88
C HIS A 28 -18.75 -73.22 33.13
N THR A 29 -18.54 -71.92 32.97
CA THR A 29 -18.61 -70.96 34.07
C THR A 29 -20.07 -70.81 34.53
N PRO A 30 -20.33 -70.26 35.74
CA PRO A 30 -21.69 -69.97 36.20
C PRO A 30 -22.47 -69.03 35.26
N ASP A 31 -21.78 -68.22 34.45
CA ASP A 31 -22.35 -67.31 33.47
C ASP A 31 -22.67 -67.98 32.12
N GLY A 32 -22.33 -69.27 31.97
CA GLY A 32 -22.57 -70.07 30.77
C GLY A 32 -21.44 -70.05 29.74
N ASP A 33 -20.31 -69.40 30.04
CA ASP A 33 -19.12 -69.39 29.16
C ASP A 33 -18.35 -70.71 29.24
N THR A 34 -17.62 -71.03 28.18
CA THR A 34 -16.75 -72.22 28.15
C THR A 34 -15.40 -71.92 28.80
N ASP A 35 -15.04 -72.65 29.86
CA ASP A 35 -13.72 -72.61 30.48
C ASP A 35 -12.73 -73.51 29.72
N ILE A 36 -11.59 -72.94 29.34
CA ILE A 36 -10.51 -73.62 28.61
C ILE A 36 -9.32 -73.97 29.51
N GLU A 37 -9.39 -73.76 30.83
CA GLU A 37 -8.39 -74.19 31.83
C GLU A 37 -6.93 -73.82 31.47
N ASN A 38 -6.70 -72.58 31.01
CA ASN A 38 -5.40 -72.07 30.54
C ASN A 38 -4.80 -72.82 29.32
N LEU A 39 -5.60 -73.61 28.60
CA LEU A 39 -5.20 -74.24 27.35
C LEU A 39 -5.24 -73.24 26.19
N LYS A 40 -4.54 -73.56 25.11
CA LYS A 40 -4.54 -72.74 23.88
C LYS A 40 -5.67 -73.17 22.95
N VAL A 41 -6.41 -72.21 22.43
CA VAL A 41 -7.33 -72.44 21.31
C VAL A 41 -6.56 -72.26 19.99
N CYS A 42 -6.31 -73.37 19.29
CA CYS A 42 -5.57 -73.40 18.03
C CYS A 42 -6.53 -73.49 16.83
N ASN A 43 -6.03 -73.14 15.63
CA ASN A 43 -6.79 -73.18 14.36
C ASN A 43 -8.03 -72.27 14.29
N VAL A 44 -8.03 -71.16 15.03
CA VAL A 44 -9.07 -70.13 14.97
C VAL A 44 -8.93 -69.32 13.67
N LYS A 45 -9.98 -69.32 12.85
CA LYS A 45 -10.04 -68.54 11.60
C LYS A 45 -9.99 -67.04 11.90
N THR A 46 -9.52 -66.24 10.95
CA THR A 46 -9.59 -64.78 11.03
C THR A 46 -11.04 -64.33 11.24
N PRO A 47 -11.32 -63.46 12.23
CA PRO A 47 -12.67 -63.00 12.51
C PRO A 47 -13.24 -62.18 11.34
N THR A 48 -14.55 -62.25 11.17
CA THR A 48 -15.31 -61.50 10.16
C THR A 48 -16.47 -60.70 10.77
N LEU A 49 -17.01 -61.16 11.89
CA LEU A 49 -18.06 -60.48 12.66
C LEU A 49 -17.49 -59.94 13.97
N ASN A 50 -18.16 -58.94 14.54
CA ASN A 50 -17.77 -58.32 15.81
C ASN A 50 -17.84 -59.28 17.01
N THR A 51 -18.55 -60.41 16.87
CA THR A 51 -18.71 -61.44 17.91
C THR A 51 -17.76 -62.61 17.74
N ASP A 52 -16.89 -62.60 16.72
CA ASP A 52 -15.97 -63.70 16.46
C ASP A 52 -14.76 -63.67 17.42
N ALA A 53 -14.27 -64.85 17.79
CA ALA A 53 -13.00 -64.97 18.51
C ALA A 53 -11.82 -64.52 17.63
N VAL A 54 -10.89 -63.77 18.22
CA VAL A 54 -9.76 -63.17 17.52
C VAL A 54 -8.53 -64.08 17.62
N ASN A 55 -7.83 -64.32 16.50
CA ASN A 55 -6.54 -65.00 16.54
C ASN A 55 -5.37 -63.99 16.70
N LYS A 56 -4.21 -64.47 17.18
CA LYS A 56 -3.04 -63.61 17.41
C LYS A 56 -2.57 -62.92 16.11
N GLY A 57 -2.63 -63.61 14.98
CA GLY A 57 -2.18 -63.07 13.69
C GLY A 57 -2.96 -61.82 13.29
N TYR A 58 -4.28 -61.81 13.51
CA TYR A 58 -5.14 -60.67 13.28
C TYR A 58 -4.75 -59.46 14.16
N VAL A 59 -4.53 -59.70 15.45
CA VAL A 59 -4.13 -58.64 16.40
C VAL A 59 -2.76 -58.06 16.05
N ASP A 60 -1.78 -58.93 15.78
CA ASP A 60 -0.42 -58.53 15.38
C ASP A 60 -0.43 -57.70 14.08
N GLN A 61 -1.29 -58.04 13.12
CA GLN A 61 -1.44 -57.28 11.89
C GLN A 61 -1.99 -55.87 12.14
N HIS A 62 -3.03 -55.74 12.97
CA HIS A 62 -3.60 -54.44 13.32
C HIS A 62 -2.60 -53.58 14.10
N LEU A 63 -1.88 -54.17 15.05
CA LEU A 63 -0.82 -53.51 15.79
C LEU A 63 0.30 -52.99 14.86
N ARG A 64 0.68 -53.76 13.84
CA ARG A 64 1.66 -53.32 12.84
C ARG A 64 1.14 -52.12 12.04
N ASN A 65 -0.12 -52.15 11.62
CA ASN A 65 -0.73 -51.04 10.88
C ASN A 65 -0.72 -49.75 11.72
N VAL A 66 -1.19 -49.83 12.97
CA VAL A 66 -1.16 -48.69 13.91
C VAL A 66 0.27 -48.21 14.13
N SER A 67 1.23 -49.12 14.31
CA SER A 67 2.65 -48.76 14.50
C SER A 67 3.21 -48.01 13.28
N ASN A 68 2.88 -48.45 12.07
CA ASN A 68 3.30 -47.79 10.84
C ASN A 68 2.69 -46.38 10.71
N GLU A 69 1.41 -46.22 11.04
CA GLU A 69 0.76 -44.91 11.06
C GLU A 69 1.42 -43.95 12.06
N VAL A 70 1.73 -44.44 13.27
CA VAL A 70 2.44 -43.65 14.29
C VAL A 70 3.82 -43.21 13.79
N ILE A 71 4.57 -44.10 13.13
CA ILE A 71 5.88 -43.78 12.56
C ILE A 71 5.76 -42.71 11.47
N ASN A 72 4.79 -42.86 10.56
CA ASN A 72 4.55 -41.90 9.49
C ASN A 72 4.20 -40.51 10.06
N ASN A 73 3.29 -40.46 11.05
CA ASN A 73 2.91 -39.21 11.68
C ASN A 73 4.09 -38.52 12.37
N LYS A 74 4.98 -39.28 13.03
CA LYS A 74 6.20 -38.74 13.63
C LYS A 74 7.14 -38.13 12.59
N GLN A 75 7.27 -38.75 11.42
CA GLN A 75 8.08 -38.22 10.32
C GLN A 75 7.49 -36.92 9.78
N ILE A 76 6.18 -36.86 9.57
CA ILE A 76 5.46 -35.67 9.14
C ILE A 76 5.67 -34.52 10.13
N LEU A 77 5.52 -34.78 11.44
CA LEU A 77 5.74 -33.75 12.47
C LEU A 77 7.16 -33.20 12.44
N SER A 78 8.17 -34.06 12.32
CA SER A 78 9.57 -33.62 12.23
C SER A 78 9.83 -32.74 11.00
N GLN A 79 9.18 -33.02 9.87
CA GLN A 79 9.27 -32.19 8.67
C GLN A 79 8.62 -30.82 8.90
N HIS A 80 7.42 -30.79 9.51
CA HIS A 80 6.72 -29.55 9.82
C HIS A 80 7.53 -28.66 10.78
N GLU A 81 8.15 -29.24 11.81
CA GLU A 81 9.01 -28.48 12.74
C GLU A 81 10.19 -27.80 12.03
N LYS A 82 10.82 -28.47 11.06
CA LYS A 82 11.89 -27.87 10.26
C LYS A 82 11.37 -26.71 9.41
N GLN A 83 10.21 -26.89 8.78
CA GLN A 83 9.60 -25.84 7.98
C GLN A 83 9.23 -24.63 8.82
N ILE A 84 8.62 -24.82 10.00
CA ILE A 84 8.27 -23.72 10.91
C ILE A 84 9.50 -22.90 11.30
N LYS A 85 10.63 -23.56 11.59
CA LYS A 85 11.90 -22.88 11.93
C LYS A 85 12.44 -22.04 10.77
N LEU A 86 12.41 -22.57 9.54
CA LEU A 86 12.84 -21.85 8.35
C LEU A 86 11.99 -20.60 8.11
N HIS A 87 10.66 -20.77 8.06
CA HIS A 87 9.74 -19.65 7.86
C HIS A 87 9.84 -18.62 8.99
N GLY A 88 10.08 -19.05 10.24
CA GLY A 88 10.30 -18.15 11.37
C GLY A 88 11.54 -17.27 11.18
N ASN A 89 12.64 -17.82 10.66
CA ASN A 89 13.85 -17.04 10.36
C ASN A 89 13.61 -16.02 9.24
N ASP A 90 12.89 -16.41 8.19
CA ASP A 90 12.56 -15.52 7.08
C ASP A 90 11.68 -14.34 7.54
N VAL A 91 10.66 -14.61 8.36
CA VAL A 91 9.79 -13.57 8.95
C VAL A 91 10.60 -12.61 9.81
N ASN A 92 11.53 -13.11 10.61
CA ASN A 92 12.41 -12.25 11.43
C ASN A 92 13.31 -11.37 10.55
N GLY A 93 13.85 -11.91 9.46
CA GLY A 93 14.65 -11.15 8.48
C GLY A 93 13.87 -10.02 7.83
N LEU A 94 12.66 -10.32 7.34
CA LEU A 94 11.75 -9.33 6.75
C LEU A 94 11.35 -8.24 7.77
N THR A 95 11.10 -8.63 9.03
CA THR A 95 10.76 -7.70 10.10
C THR A 95 11.89 -6.70 10.35
N LYS A 96 13.14 -7.16 10.35
CA LYS A 96 14.31 -6.30 10.51
C LYS A 96 14.46 -5.34 9.33
N GLN A 97 14.36 -5.85 8.10
CA GLN A 97 14.44 -5.00 6.90
C GLN A 97 13.36 -3.90 6.88
N LEU A 98 12.15 -4.24 7.29
CA LEU A 98 11.06 -3.27 7.41
C LEU A 98 11.36 -2.20 8.47
N HIS A 99 11.95 -2.59 9.59
CA HIS A 99 12.36 -1.66 10.64
C HIS A 99 13.45 -0.70 10.13
N ASP A 100 14.50 -1.23 9.50
CA ASP A 100 15.62 -0.44 8.99
C ASP A 100 15.14 0.57 7.92
N LEU A 101 14.26 0.14 7.00
CA LEU A 101 13.64 1.04 6.00
C LEU A 101 12.80 2.13 6.64
N LYS A 102 12.02 1.78 7.67
CA LYS A 102 11.20 2.74 8.42
C LYS A 102 12.08 3.77 9.10
N GLU A 103 13.18 3.35 9.73
CA GLU A 103 14.13 4.26 10.35
C GLU A 103 14.79 5.17 9.32
N GLU A 104 15.27 4.66 8.18
CA GLU A 104 15.88 5.48 7.14
C GLU A 104 14.91 6.56 6.63
N LEU A 105 13.65 6.18 6.39
CA LEU A 105 12.62 7.08 5.89
C LEU A 105 12.33 8.22 6.88
N HIS A 106 12.14 7.89 8.17
CA HIS A 106 11.78 8.87 9.20
C HIS A 106 12.95 9.72 9.69
N THR A 107 14.15 9.16 9.79
CA THR A 107 15.30 9.87 10.36
C THR A 107 16.09 10.64 9.32
N THR A 108 16.09 10.16 8.07
CA THR A 108 16.98 10.71 7.04
C THR A 108 16.19 11.38 5.91
N LYS A 109 15.26 10.67 5.27
CA LYS A 109 14.61 11.18 4.05
C LYS A 109 13.62 12.30 4.35
N PHE A 110 12.69 12.11 5.28
CA PHE A 110 11.70 13.14 5.61
C PHE A 110 12.32 14.43 6.17
N PRO A 111 13.26 14.38 7.13
CA PRO A 111 13.87 15.61 7.64
C PRO A 111 14.67 16.37 6.57
N THR A 112 15.34 15.67 5.67
CA THR A 112 16.05 16.31 4.55
C THR A 112 15.06 17.00 3.61
N PHE A 113 13.93 16.35 3.31
CA PHE A 113 12.87 16.95 2.50
C PHE A 113 12.26 18.20 3.16
N GLU A 114 11.93 18.13 4.45
CA GLU A 114 11.43 19.28 5.21
C GLU A 114 12.44 20.43 5.24
N LYS A 115 13.72 20.12 5.41
CA LYS A 115 14.82 21.10 5.36
C LYS A 115 14.85 21.82 4.01
N HIS A 116 14.82 21.10 2.89
CA HIS A 116 14.79 21.74 1.56
C HIS A 116 13.53 22.58 1.33
N LEU A 117 12.37 22.13 1.82
CA LEU A 117 11.13 22.89 1.74
C LEU A 117 11.23 24.22 2.50
N ASN A 118 11.80 24.17 3.71
CA ASN A 118 12.02 25.36 4.52
C ASN A 118 13.02 26.32 3.86
N GLU A 119 14.11 25.80 3.28
CA GLU A 119 15.10 26.58 2.54
C GLU A 119 14.48 27.29 1.32
N ILE A 120 13.63 26.60 0.56
CA ILE A 120 12.91 27.19 -0.58
C ILE A 120 11.96 28.31 -0.11
N ASN A 121 11.20 28.05 0.95
CA ASN A 121 10.28 29.05 1.52
C ASN A 121 11.02 30.29 2.03
N GLU A 122 12.18 30.10 2.65
CA GLU A 122 13.04 31.18 3.13
C GLU A 122 13.62 31.99 1.96
N PHE A 123 14.08 31.32 0.90
CA PHE A 123 14.62 31.96 -0.31
C PHE A 123 13.60 32.86 -1.02
N ILE A 124 12.37 32.37 -1.20
CA ILE A 124 11.28 33.12 -1.85
C ILE A 124 10.88 34.36 -1.01
N SER A 125 11.05 34.29 0.31
CA SER A 125 10.56 35.34 1.22
C SER A 125 11.52 36.52 1.40
N ARG A 126 12.83 36.34 1.24
CA ARG A 126 13.82 37.32 1.74
C ARG A 126 14.39 38.28 0.71
N ASN A 127 14.60 37.86 -0.53
CA ASN A 127 15.46 38.62 -1.42
C ASN A 127 14.66 39.44 -2.44
N PRO A 128 14.66 40.78 -2.36
CA PRO A 128 14.08 41.59 -3.43
C PRO A 128 14.84 41.32 -4.74
N PRO A 129 14.15 41.35 -5.90
CA PRO A 129 14.80 41.16 -7.19
C PRO A 129 15.82 42.29 -7.44
N THR A 130 17.07 41.91 -7.74
CA THR A 130 18.17 42.84 -8.09
C THR A 130 18.55 42.77 -9.57
N ALA A 131 18.17 41.72 -10.29
CA ALA A 131 18.34 41.58 -11.73
C ALA A 131 16.99 41.32 -12.41
N SER A 132 16.90 41.64 -13.70
CA SER A 132 15.67 41.50 -14.50
C SER A 132 15.15 40.05 -14.60
N LYS A 133 16.03 39.06 -14.41
CA LYS A 133 15.67 37.63 -14.42
C LYS A 133 15.28 37.09 -13.04
N HIS A 134 15.31 37.90 -11.98
CA HIS A 134 14.93 37.45 -10.65
C HIS A 134 13.40 37.37 -10.52
N MET A 135 12.92 36.38 -9.77
CA MET A 135 11.52 36.33 -9.37
C MET A 135 11.20 37.52 -8.44
N ALA A 136 10.06 38.16 -8.67
CA ALA A 136 9.61 39.26 -7.81
C ALA A 136 8.99 38.70 -6.52
N THR A 137 9.35 39.30 -5.39
CA THR A 137 8.67 39.02 -4.12
C THR A 137 7.38 39.84 -4.02
N LYS A 138 6.38 39.33 -3.30
CA LYS A 138 5.13 40.08 -3.07
C LYS A 138 5.41 41.47 -2.48
N LYS A 139 6.35 41.56 -1.53
CA LYS A 139 6.76 42.83 -0.92
C LYS A 139 7.31 43.81 -1.96
N TYR A 140 8.21 43.36 -2.84
CA TYR A 140 8.75 44.20 -3.90
C TYR A 140 7.65 44.75 -4.81
N VAL A 141 6.72 43.89 -5.23
CA VAL A 141 5.57 44.30 -6.06
C VAL A 141 4.70 45.32 -5.33
N ASP A 142 4.37 45.09 -4.06
CA ASP A 142 3.58 46.01 -3.25
C ASP A 142 4.27 47.38 -3.10
N ASP A 143 5.57 47.40 -2.80
CA ASP A 143 6.36 48.64 -2.65
C ASP A 143 6.37 49.45 -3.96
N VAL A 144 6.63 48.79 -5.10
CA VAL A 144 6.64 49.44 -6.42
C VAL A 144 5.27 50.04 -6.74
N ILE A 145 4.17 49.30 -6.46
CA ILE A 145 2.81 49.80 -6.68
C ILE A 145 2.53 51.04 -5.81
N VAL A 146 2.93 51.04 -4.54
CA VAL A 146 2.74 52.18 -3.63
C VAL A 146 3.51 53.41 -4.11
N ILE A 147 4.76 53.23 -4.52
CA ILE A 147 5.62 54.30 -5.05
C ILE A 147 4.98 54.90 -6.30
N THR A 148 4.59 54.07 -7.27
CA THR A 148 3.97 54.52 -8.52
C THR A 148 2.68 55.29 -8.25
N LYS A 149 1.80 54.80 -7.37
CA LYS A 149 0.57 55.52 -6.97
C LYS A 149 0.86 56.90 -6.38
N LYS A 150 1.93 57.04 -5.60
CA LYS A 150 2.31 58.32 -4.98
C LYS A 150 2.76 59.34 -6.04
N PHE A 151 3.58 58.91 -7.00
CA PHE A 151 4.02 59.77 -8.10
C PHE A 151 2.84 60.26 -8.94
N ILE A 152 1.96 59.33 -9.34
CA ILE A 152 0.76 59.67 -10.12
C ILE A 152 -0.12 60.70 -9.42
N ARG A 153 -0.34 60.53 -8.10
CA ARG A 153 -1.12 61.49 -7.30
C ARG A 153 -0.45 62.86 -7.22
N ALA A 154 0.88 62.90 -7.14
CA ALA A 154 1.62 64.17 -7.07
C ALA A 154 1.52 64.95 -8.39
N ASP A 155 1.70 64.25 -9.52
CA ASP A 155 1.59 64.85 -10.85
C ASP A 155 0.17 65.37 -11.12
N LEU A 156 -0.86 64.55 -10.86
CA LEU A 156 -2.26 64.97 -10.99
C LEU A 156 -2.58 66.17 -10.11
N LYS A 157 -2.08 66.20 -8.86
CA LYS A 157 -2.31 67.32 -7.95
C LYS A 157 -1.71 68.61 -8.53
N LYS A 158 -0.50 68.56 -9.08
CA LYS A 158 0.16 69.73 -9.67
C LYS A 158 -0.64 70.26 -10.87
N GLU A 159 -1.08 69.38 -11.77
CA GLU A 159 -1.85 69.76 -12.96
C GLU A 159 -3.21 70.40 -12.57
N VAL A 160 -3.92 69.83 -11.60
CA VAL A 160 -5.16 70.41 -11.06
C VAL A 160 -4.91 71.78 -10.43
N THR A 161 -3.80 71.96 -9.72
CA THR A 161 -3.47 73.24 -9.08
C THR A 161 -3.19 74.31 -10.13
N MET A 162 -2.37 73.99 -11.15
CA MET A 162 -2.10 74.90 -12.27
C MET A 162 -3.38 75.32 -13.00
N PHE A 163 -4.29 74.37 -13.24
CA PHE A 163 -5.58 74.67 -13.87
C PHE A 163 -6.46 75.57 -12.99
N THR A 164 -6.48 75.32 -11.68
CA THR A 164 -7.24 76.14 -10.72
C THR A 164 -6.70 77.57 -10.69
N ASP A 165 -5.38 77.73 -10.70
CA ASP A 165 -4.73 79.04 -10.73
C ASP A 165 -5.03 79.78 -12.05
N GLU A 166 -4.96 79.10 -13.20
CA GLU A 166 -5.31 79.68 -14.51
C GLU A 166 -6.77 80.14 -14.58
N LEU A 167 -7.70 79.34 -14.06
CA LEU A 167 -9.11 79.71 -13.98
C LEU A 167 -9.31 80.95 -13.09
N ASN A 168 -8.68 80.98 -11.92
CA ASN A 168 -8.79 82.10 -10.98
C ASN A 168 -8.22 83.40 -11.57
N ASP A 169 -7.11 83.33 -12.28
CA ASP A 169 -6.52 84.49 -12.94
C ASP A 169 -7.39 85.02 -14.09
N LYS A 170 -8.01 84.13 -14.88
CA LYS A 170 -8.97 84.50 -15.93
C LYS A 170 -10.26 85.13 -15.38
N ILE A 171 -10.77 84.61 -14.26
CA ILE A 171 -11.94 85.19 -13.56
C ILE A 171 -11.62 86.61 -13.07
N LYS A 172 -10.41 86.84 -12.53
CA LYS A 172 -9.99 88.16 -12.03
C LYS A 172 -9.75 89.19 -13.15
N THR A 173 -9.30 88.75 -14.32
CA THR A 173 -8.87 89.64 -15.41
C THR A 173 -9.97 90.02 -16.40
N SER A 174 -11.15 89.38 -16.34
CA SER A 174 -12.19 89.63 -17.33
C SER A 174 -13.62 89.60 -16.76
N ASN A 175 -14.48 90.49 -17.25
CA ASN A 175 -15.95 90.44 -17.12
C ASN A 175 -16.50 89.24 -17.95
N VAL A 176 -16.13 88.00 -17.61
CA VAL A 176 -16.33 86.83 -18.46
C VAL A 176 -17.77 86.32 -18.41
N ASN A 177 -18.33 86.04 -19.58
CA ASN A 177 -19.59 85.33 -19.81
C ASN A 177 -19.42 83.82 -19.47
N LEU A 178 -20.30 83.27 -18.62
CA LEU A 178 -20.36 81.86 -18.18
C LEU A 178 -20.14 80.82 -19.29
N THR A 179 -20.52 81.14 -20.53
CA THR A 179 -20.38 80.25 -21.69
C THR A 179 -18.92 79.99 -22.06
N GLN A 180 -18.05 81.00 -21.97
CA GLN A 180 -16.61 80.84 -22.28
C GLN A 180 -15.88 80.04 -21.20
N LEU A 181 -16.30 80.20 -19.94
CA LEU A 181 -15.74 79.44 -18.81
C LEU A 181 -16.06 77.95 -18.92
N ASN A 182 -17.27 77.61 -19.37
CA ASN A 182 -17.70 76.23 -19.54
C ASN A 182 -16.97 75.51 -20.70
N ILE A 183 -16.71 76.20 -21.81
CA ILE A 183 -15.93 75.66 -22.94
C ILE A 183 -14.49 75.35 -22.49
N LEU A 184 -13.86 76.24 -21.72
CA LEU A 184 -12.50 76.03 -21.22
C LEU A 184 -12.45 74.82 -20.27
N TYR A 185 -13.45 74.68 -19.40
CA TYR A 185 -13.56 73.54 -18.48
C TYR A 185 -13.71 72.21 -19.22
N GLN A 186 -14.57 72.15 -20.24
CA GLN A 186 -14.77 70.92 -21.04
C GLN A 186 -13.53 70.53 -21.84
N ASN A 187 -12.86 71.49 -22.49
CA ASN A 187 -11.61 71.21 -23.21
C ASN A 187 -10.54 70.64 -22.28
N HIS A 188 -10.49 71.09 -21.03
CA HIS A 188 -9.53 70.57 -20.05
C HIS A 188 -9.89 69.18 -19.53
N ILE A 189 -11.18 68.90 -19.30
CA ILE A 189 -11.64 67.55 -18.97
C ILE A 189 -11.30 66.57 -20.11
N ASP A 190 -11.52 66.98 -21.36
CA ASP A 190 -11.22 66.17 -22.53
C ASP A 190 -9.70 65.92 -22.68
N ASP A 191 -8.86 66.91 -22.41
CA ASP A 191 -7.40 66.75 -22.44
C ASP A 191 -6.90 65.81 -21.32
N ILE A 192 -7.44 65.95 -20.10
CA ILE A 192 -7.15 65.06 -18.96
C ILE A 192 -7.57 63.61 -19.30
N ASN A 193 -8.78 63.42 -19.83
CA ASN A 193 -9.29 62.11 -20.21
C ASN A 193 -8.45 61.48 -21.34
N ARG A 194 -8.05 62.28 -22.34
CA ARG A 194 -7.20 61.81 -23.45
C ARG A 194 -5.81 61.40 -22.97
N LYS A 195 -5.18 62.18 -22.08
CA LYS A 195 -3.90 61.82 -21.46
C LYS A 195 -4.02 60.56 -20.61
N PHE A 196 -5.10 60.42 -19.85
CA PHE A 196 -5.37 59.22 -19.04
C PHE A 196 -5.51 57.97 -19.91
N ASP A 197 -6.26 58.04 -21.03
CA ASP A 197 -6.40 56.91 -21.95
C ASP A 197 -5.08 56.53 -22.65
N ILE A 198 -4.27 57.51 -23.05
CA ILE A 198 -2.98 57.26 -23.71
C ILE A 198 -1.96 56.63 -22.75
N LEU A 199 -1.80 57.19 -21.54
CA LEU A 199 -0.80 56.73 -20.57
C LEU A 199 -1.20 55.44 -19.84
N TYR A 200 -2.50 55.22 -19.57
CA TYR A 200 -2.91 54.12 -18.69
C TYR A 200 -3.59 52.96 -19.39
N LYS A 201 -4.36 53.16 -20.47
CA LYS A 201 -4.98 52.02 -21.17
C LYS A 201 -4.02 51.37 -22.16
N LYS A 202 -3.22 52.17 -22.89
CA LYS A 202 -2.35 51.65 -23.94
C LYS A 202 -1.21 50.80 -23.38
N ASP A 203 -0.50 51.33 -22.38
CA ASP A 203 0.66 50.66 -21.78
C ASP A 203 0.27 49.42 -20.97
N PHE A 204 -0.88 49.47 -20.29
CA PHE A 204 -1.37 48.33 -19.50
C PHE A 204 -1.90 47.19 -20.39
N LYS A 205 -2.51 47.53 -21.54
CA LYS A 205 -2.89 46.53 -22.54
C LYS A 205 -1.67 45.87 -23.17
N GLN A 206 -0.66 46.66 -23.54
CA GLN A 206 0.61 46.14 -24.07
C GLN A 206 1.27 45.17 -23.07
N LEU A 207 1.32 45.55 -21.79
CA LEU A 207 1.86 44.70 -20.72
C LEU A 207 1.06 43.39 -20.55
N HIS A 208 -0.28 43.46 -20.65
CA HIS A 208 -1.15 42.29 -20.56
C HIS A 208 -0.92 41.32 -21.75
N ASP A 209 -0.80 41.86 -22.95
CA ASP A 209 -0.57 41.09 -24.17
C ASP A 209 0.82 40.41 -24.15
N ASP A 210 1.85 41.11 -23.65
CA ASP A 210 3.20 40.57 -23.47
C ASP A 210 3.24 39.44 -22.42
N LEU A 211 2.59 39.63 -21.26
CA LEU A 211 2.48 38.60 -20.23
C LEU A 211 1.73 37.36 -20.73
N THR A 212 0.66 37.56 -21.48
CA THR A 212 -0.13 36.47 -22.07
C THR A 212 0.71 35.68 -23.07
N THR A 213 1.52 36.36 -23.88
CA THR A 213 2.45 35.74 -24.82
C THR A 213 3.52 34.92 -24.10
N GLN A 214 4.12 35.45 -23.04
CA GLN A 214 5.11 34.73 -22.23
C GLN A 214 4.53 33.48 -21.58
N ILE A 215 3.32 33.56 -21.02
CA ILE A 215 2.61 32.42 -20.43
C ILE A 215 2.35 31.32 -21.47
N ASN A 216 1.92 31.70 -22.67
CA ASN A 216 1.66 30.74 -23.74
C ASN A 216 2.94 30.05 -24.23
N ASN A 217 4.04 30.79 -24.34
CA ASN A 217 5.35 30.22 -24.67
C ASN A 217 5.81 29.21 -23.60
N LEU A 218 5.66 29.52 -22.31
CA LEU A 218 5.99 28.60 -21.23
C LEU A 218 5.12 27.34 -21.24
N LYS A 219 3.81 27.47 -21.50
CA LYS A 219 2.92 26.31 -21.66
C LYS A 219 3.35 25.40 -22.81
N SER A 220 3.76 25.98 -23.95
CA SER A 220 4.25 25.20 -25.09
C SER A 220 5.54 24.43 -24.78
N LEU A 221 6.41 24.99 -23.93
CA LEU A 221 7.65 24.36 -23.50
C LEU A 221 7.41 23.19 -22.53
N VAL A 222 6.44 23.34 -21.62
CA VAL A 222 6.05 22.29 -20.66
C VAL A 222 5.26 21.16 -21.32
N MET A 223 4.59 21.43 -22.45
CA MET A 223 3.80 20.44 -23.20
C MET A 223 4.54 19.79 -24.37
N MET A 224 5.87 19.93 -24.49
CA MET A 224 6.61 19.18 -25.49
C MET A 224 6.58 17.66 -25.19
N PRO A 225 6.24 16.80 -26.17
CA PRO A 225 6.27 15.35 -25.99
C PRO A 225 7.70 14.88 -25.69
N LYS A 226 7.82 13.94 -24.73
CA LYS A 226 9.10 13.42 -24.19
C LYS A 226 10.06 12.79 -25.22
N GLU A 227 9.67 12.67 -26.48
CA GLU A 227 10.43 11.96 -27.51
C GLU A 227 11.63 12.75 -28.05
N ASN A 228 11.74 14.06 -27.78
CA ASN A 228 12.87 14.89 -28.24
C ASN A 228 14.01 15.10 -27.21
N LEU A 229 13.95 14.45 -26.04
CA LEU A 229 14.99 14.57 -24.99
C LEU A 229 16.04 13.45 -25.02
N MET A 230 15.97 12.53 -26.00
CA MET A 230 16.86 11.35 -26.10
C MET A 230 18.03 11.50 -27.10
N HIS A 231 18.31 12.70 -27.61
CA HIS A 231 19.37 12.89 -28.62
C HIS A 231 20.28 14.09 -28.35
N THR A 232 20.89 14.19 -27.16
CA THR A 232 22.15 14.94 -27.00
C THR A 232 22.93 14.44 -25.79
N GLU A 233 23.44 13.21 -25.84
CA GLU A 233 24.67 12.83 -25.13
C GLU A 233 25.46 11.87 -26.03
N PHE A 234 26.45 12.44 -26.75
CA PHE A 234 27.67 11.78 -27.20
C PHE A 234 28.83 12.73 -26.90
#